data_AF-A0A2H9SUE0-F1
#
_entry.id   AF-A0A2H9SUE0-F1
#
_cell.length_a   1.000
_cell.length_b   1.000
_cell.length_c   1.000
_cell.angle_alpha   90.00
_cell.angle_beta   90.00
_cell.angle_gamma   90.00
#
_symmetry.space_group_name_H-M   'P 1'
#
loop_
_entity.id
_entity.type
_entity.pdbx_description
1 polymer ?
#
loop_
_entity_poly.entity_id
_entity_poly.type
_entity_poly.pdbx_seq_one_letter_code
_entity_poly.pdbx_strand_id
1 'polypeptide(L)'
;MSALSAFKKISIHVHPVFWILAALIGWLSSESLGGTLVWVVVVFFSVLIHEYGHALTAIMFGQSARIELMGLGGVTYRNGTKLKLWKEFLVILNGPIAGFMLFLGASFLLGIVDTKQDNAWVYGLKITAFANLFWTILNLLPVYPLDGGKLFSLLMEGLFGLKGMKIALFLSMVFGALIGAAFFFMRQIFAGAIFMMLTFESYRNWKNHLSMTEQDQDEDIQTLLKSAEQQASLGNFDEAIKQFTNVREAARSGIAYVTANEYLAGILNQQGKYKEAYTYLKEVKDHLSDEALQLLQRLAFQTGELRQAIVLGNKIYQNTPTFESALINAFSHSLLGETHPAVGWLNCAIQDGLPNPKQVLEKKEFDPIREDPLFQELLHKAS
;
A
#
# COMPACT_ATOMS: atom_id res chain seq x y z
N MET A 1 1.02 -3.13 35.33
CA MET A 1 1.80 -1.94 34.92
C MET A 1 1.02 -0.70 35.30
N SER A 2 1.62 0.28 35.99
CA SER A 2 0.91 1.55 36.27
C SER A 2 0.70 2.33 34.98
N ALA A 3 -0.43 3.02 34.82
CA ALA A 3 -0.73 3.82 33.62
C ALA A 3 0.43 4.78 33.26
N LEU A 4 1.04 5.40 34.28
CA LEU A 4 2.21 6.27 34.16
C LEU A 4 3.45 5.60 33.52
N SER A 5 3.63 4.28 33.71
CA SER A 5 4.72 3.53 33.06
C SER A 5 4.47 3.25 31.57
N ALA A 6 3.21 3.23 31.14
CA ALA A 6 2.83 3.06 29.74
C ALA A 6 3.01 4.35 28.94
N PHE A 7 2.70 5.51 29.52
CA PHE A 7 2.91 6.83 28.89
C PHE A 7 4.38 7.07 28.50
N LYS A 8 5.34 6.69 29.34
CA LYS A 8 6.78 6.83 29.04
C LYS A 8 7.28 5.92 27.90
N LYS A 9 6.50 4.92 27.47
CA LYS A 9 6.87 4.00 26.39
C LYS A 9 6.42 4.47 25.01
N ILE A 10 5.55 5.47 24.91
CA ILE A 10 5.04 5.98 23.64
C ILE A 10 5.92 7.13 23.18
N SER A 11 6.60 6.97 22.04
CA SER A 11 7.31 8.07 21.40
C SER A 11 6.36 8.92 20.56
N ILE A 12 6.46 10.24 20.68
CA ILE A 12 5.63 11.20 19.94
C ILE A 12 6.53 12.01 19.01
N HIS A 13 6.18 12.05 17.73
CA HIS A 13 6.84 12.90 16.74
C HIS A 13 5.78 13.82 16.11
N VAL A 14 6.11 15.09 15.94
CA VAL A 14 5.20 16.08 15.35
C VAL A 14 5.89 16.68 14.14
N HIS A 15 5.31 16.46 12.95
CA HIS A 15 5.85 17.03 11.73
C HIS A 15 5.60 18.55 11.66
N PRO A 16 6.54 19.35 11.13
CA PRO A 16 6.35 20.79 10.98
C PRO A 16 5.07 21.18 10.23
N VAL A 17 4.66 20.37 9.25
CA VAL A 17 3.43 20.59 8.47
C VAL A 17 2.17 20.60 9.33
N PHE A 18 2.15 19.85 10.45
CA PHE A 18 1.03 19.85 11.39
C PHE A 18 0.81 21.24 11.98
N TRP A 19 1.88 21.87 12.47
CA TRP A 19 1.82 23.21 13.05
C TRP A 19 1.39 24.27 12.03
N ILE A 20 1.91 24.18 10.80
CA ILE A 20 1.59 25.11 9.72
C ILE A 20 0.10 25.02 9.36
N LEU A 21 -0.44 23.82 9.17
CA LEU A 21 -1.85 23.64 8.80
C LEU A 21 -2.81 23.98 9.94
N ALA A 22 -2.48 23.59 11.18
CA ALA A 22 -3.27 23.96 12.35
C ALA A 22 -3.34 25.48 12.52
N ALA A 23 -2.22 26.19 12.34
CA ALA A 23 -2.16 27.64 12.40
C ALA A 23 -2.92 28.30 11.25
N LEU A 24 -2.80 27.78 10.02
CA LEU A 24 -3.52 28.29 8.85
C LEU A 24 -5.04 28.19 9.04
N ILE A 25 -5.54 27.03 9.47
CA ILE A 25 -6.99 26.85 9.71
C ILE A 25 -7.44 27.70 10.90
N GLY A 26 -6.63 27.78 11.96
CA GLY A 26 -6.92 28.64 13.10
C GLY A 26 -7.02 30.11 12.71
N TRP A 27 -6.14 30.58 11.82
CA TRP A 27 -6.19 31.94 11.27
C TRP A 27 -7.44 32.16 10.44
N LEU A 28 -7.76 31.25 9.51
CA LEU A 28 -8.95 31.32 8.67
C LEU A 28 -10.26 31.29 9.48
N SER A 29 -10.25 30.68 10.66
CA SER A 29 -11.42 30.61 11.54
C SER A 29 -11.53 31.76 12.54
N SER A 30 -10.41 32.32 12.99
CA SER A 30 -10.40 33.27 14.13
C SER A 30 -9.99 34.69 13.75
N GLU A 31 -9.34 34.86 12.60
CA GLU A 31 -8.79 36.14 12.08
C GLU A 31 -7.94 36.92 13.11
N SER A 32 -7.42 36.22 14.12
CA SER A 32 -6.66 36.81 15.22
C SER A 32 -5.54 35.89 15.69
N LEU A 33 -4.42 36.48 16.13
CA LEU A 33 -3.29 35.71 16.64
C LEU A 33 -3.65 34.94 17.90
N GLY A 34 -4.39 35.56 18.83
CA GLY A 34 -4.83 34.92 20.07
C GLY A 34 -5.74 33.71 19.82
N GLY A 35 -6.75 33.88 18.95
CA GLY A 35 -7.64 32.78 18.58
C GLY A 35 -6.92 31.65 17.85
N THR A 36 -5.98 31.99 16.97
CA THR A 36 -5.15 31.00 16.26
C THR A 36 -4.29 30.18 17.22
N LEU A 37 -3.67 30.80 18.23
CA LEU A 37 -2.88 30.09 19.24
C LEU A 37 -3.74 29.13 20.06
N VAL A 38 -4.93 29.58 20.50
CA VAL A 38 -5.88 28.71 21.22
C VAL A 38 -6.31 27.54 20.33
N TRP A 39 -6.64 27.81 19.06
CA TRP A 39 -7.01 26.79 18.08
C TRP A 39 -5.92 25.73 17.92
N VAL A 40 -4.66 26.15 17.68
CA VAL A 40 -3.52 25.23 17.51
C VAL A 40 -3.34 24.34 18.72
N VAL A 41 -3.40 24.91 19.93
CA VAL A 41 -3.30 24.14 21.18
C VAL A 41 -4.43 23.13 21.30
N VAL A 42 -5.68 23.54 21.05
CA VAL A 42 -6.84 22.66 21.13
C VAL A 42 -6.75 21.53 20.11
N VAL A 43 -6.45 21.82 18.85
CA VAL A 43 -6.32 20.80 17.80
C VAL A 43 -5.17 19.84 18.10
N PHE A 44 -4.02 20.35 18.54
CA PHE A 44 -2.88 19.53 18.96
C PHE A 44 -3.28 18.50 20.03
N PHE A 45 -3.88 18.97 21.14
CA PHE A 45 -4.28 18.07 22.21
C PHE A 45 -5.44 17.15 21.82
N SER A 46 -6.37 17.60 20.98
CA SER A 46 -7.49 16.78 20.51
C SER A 46 -7.01 15.59 19.69
N VAL A 47 -6.16 15.84 18.68
CA VAL A 47 -5.57 14.76 17.86
C VAL A 47 -4.66 13.88 18.72
N LEU A 48 -3.83 14.47 19.58
CA LEU A 48 -2.93 13.70 20.43
C LEU A 48 -3.70 12.75 21.36
N ILE A 49 -4.77 13.22 22.02
CA ILE A 49 -5.59 12.41 22.93
C ILE A 49 -6.33 11.30 22.18
N HIS A 50 -6.82 11.59 20.97
CA HIS A 50 -7.37 10.56 20.08
C HIS A 50 -6.35 9.46 19.79
N GLU A 51 -5.14 9.81 19.35
CA GLU A 51 -4.07 8.82 19.09
C GLU A 51 -3.64 8.05 20.35
N TYR A 52 -3.63 8.73 21.51
CA TYR A 52 -3.39 8.07 22.80
C TYR A 52 -4.44 7.01 23.12
N GLY A 53 -5.70 7.20 22.72
CA GLY A 53 -6.76 6.19 22.86
C GLY A 53 -6.37 4.87 22.19
N HIS A 54 -5.87 4.95 20.94
CA HIS A 54 -5.34 3.78 20.25
C HIS A 54 -4.08 3.22 20.92
N ALA A 55 -3.09 4.08 21.17
CA ALA A 55 -1.77 3.68 21.65
C ALA A 55 -1.83 2.99 23.01
N LEU A 56 -2.58 3.53 23.97
CA LEU A 56 -2.74 2.94 25.29
C LEU A 56 -3.40 1.57 25.22
N THR A 57 -4.41 1.42 24.36
CA THR A 57 -5.11 0.15 24.17
C THR A 57 -4.23 -0.90 23.52
N ALA A 58 -3.44 -0.51 22.53
CA ALA A 58 -2.46 -1.40 21.90
C ALA A 58 -1.42 -1.90 22.93
N ILE A 59 -0.92 -1.00 23.79
CA ILE A 59 0.02 -1.35 24.87
C ILE A 59 -0.61 -2.28 25.90
N MET A 60 -1.88 -2.06 26.27
CA MET A 60 -2.60 -2.97 27.16
C MET A 60 -2.70 -4.39 26.60
N PHE A 61 -2.73 -4.54 25.27
CA PHE A 61 -2.73 -5.83 24.60
C PHE A 61 -1.33 -6.39 24.27
N GLY A 62 -0.26 -5.75 24.75
CA GLY A 62 1.11 -6.23 24.62
C GLY A 62 1.84 -5.75 23.37
N GLN A 63 1.29 -4.81 22.62
CA GLN A 63 1.98 -4.15 21.51
C GLN A 63 2.80 -2.95 21.98
N SER A 64 3.76 -2.51 21.17
CA SER A 64 4.42 -1.21 21.30
C SER A 64 3.75 -0.20 20.37
N ALA A 65 3.74 1.08 20.75
CA ALA A 65 3.08 2.14 20.00
C ALA A 65 3.96 3.39 19.87
N ARG A 66 3.90 4.04 18.70
CA ARG A 66 4.53 5.33 18.40
C ARG A 66 3.49 6.22 17.73
N ILE A 67 3.38 7.46 18.18
CA ILE A 67 2.44 8.45 17.62
C ILE A 67 3.21 9.41 16.72
N GLU A 68 2.69 9.64 15.52
CA GLU A 68 3.16 10.69 14.62
C GLU A 68 2.02 11.61 14.25
N LEU A 69 2.18 12.91 14.50
CA LEU A 69 1.21 13.92 14.10
C LEU A 69 1.65 14.55 12.78
N MET A 70 0.77 14.49 11.78
CA MET A 70 1.04 14.97 10.43
C MET A 70 -0.23 15.52 9.76
N GLY A 71 -0.07 16.52 8.91
CA GLY A 71 -1.20 17.08 8.17
C GLY A 71 -2.27 17.65 9.11
N LEU A 72 -3.50 17.16 8.98
CA LEU A 72 -4.66 17.50 9.82
C LEU A 72 -4.99 16.42 10.88
N GLY A 73 -4.11 15.45 11.10
CA GLY A 73 -4.40 14.32 11.98
C GLY A 73 -3.15 13.67 12.58
N GLY A 74 -3.27 12.40 12.93
CA GLY A 74 -2.21 11.59 13.50
C GLY A 74 -2.24 10.16 12.99
N VAL A 75 -1.14 9.45 13.20
CA VAL A 75 -1.03 8.02 12.95
C VAL A 75 -0.36 7.37 14.16
N THR A 76 -1.04 6.38 14.74
CA THR A 76 -0.47 5.49 15.73
C THR A 76 0.12 4.26 15.06
N TYR A 77 1.45 4.22 14.94
CA TYR A 77 2.18 3.03 14.51
C TYR A 77 2.22 2.03 15.65
N ARG A 78 1.98 0.76 15.33
CA ARG A 78 1.92 -0.34 16.30
C ARG A 78 2.79 -1.48 15.84
N ASN A 79 3.57 -2.04 16.77
CA ASN A 79 4.42 -3.20 16.52
C ASN A 79 4.20 -4.25 17.61
N GLY A 80 4.08 -5.52 17.21
CA GLY A 80 3.89 -6.65 18.11
C GLY A 80 3.19 -7.80 17.40
N THR A 81 2.76 -8.79 18.17
CA THR A 81 1.99 -9.93 17.67
C THR A 81 0.64 -9.48 17.10
N LYS A 82 0.12 -10.23 16.13
CA LYS A 82 -1.21 -9.99 15.56
C LYS A 82 -2.27 -10.10 16.66
N LEU A 83 -3.16 -9.12 16.76
CA LEU A 83 -4.23 -9.13 17.74
C LEU A 83 -5.44 -9.91 17.22
N LYS A 84 -6.17 -10.54 18.14
CA LYS A 84 -7.50 -11.09 17.84
C LYS A 84 -8.43 -9.95 17.39
N LEU A 85 -9.38 -10.22 16.49
CA LEU A 85 -10.27 -9.22 15.90
C LEU A 85 -10.96 -8.33 16.95
N TRP A 86 -11.45 -8.89 18.06
CA TRP A 86 -12.10 -8.09 19.10
C TRP A 86 -11.13 -7.15 19.84
N LYS A 87 -9.87 -7.53 20.02
CA LYS A 87 -8.84 -6.66 20.60
C LYS A 87 -8.51 -5.53 19.64
N GLU A 88 -8.35 -5.85 18.36
CA GLU A 88 -8.11 -4.87 17.30
C GLU A 88 -9.27 -3.86 17.20
N PHE A 89 -10.51 -4.34 17.28
CA PHE A 89 -11.71 -3.51 17.32
C PHE A 89 -11.67 -2.52 18.50
N LEU A 90 -11.31 -2.97 19.70
CA LEU A 90 -11.18 -2.09 20.87
C LEU A 90 -10.05 -1.06 20.72
N VAL A 91 -8.92 -1.45 20.13
CA VAL A 91 -7.82 -0.51 19.85
C VAL A 91 -8.29 0.62 18.96
N ILE A 92 -8.96 0.29 17.85
CA ILE A 92 -9.44 1.29 16.89
C ILE A 92 -10.57 2.11 17.52
N LEU A 93 -11.51 1.50 18.23
CA LEU A 93 -12.64 2.22 18.83
C LEU A 93 -12.21 3.23 19.90
N ASN A 94 -11.13 2.96 20.62
CA ASN A 94 -10.71 3.81 21.73
C ASN A 94 -10.16 5.18 21.32
N GLY A 95 -9.74 5.38 20.06
CA GLY A 95 -9.40 6.71 19.55
C GLY A 95 -10.62 7.63 19.43
N PRO A 96 -11.67 7.24 18.68
CA PRO A 96 -12.95 7.94 18.64
C PRO A 96 -13.59 8.12 20.02
N ILE A 97 -13.51 7.12 20.91
CA ILE A 97 -14.00 7.29 22.30
C ILE A 97 -13.23 8.40 23.02
N ALA A 98 -11.90 8.45 22.92
CA ALA A 98 -11.10 9.49 23.56
C ALA A 98 -11.46 10.90 23.05
N GLY A 99 -11.65 11.06 21.73
CA GLY A 99 -12.16 12.29 21.14
C GLY A 99 -13.56 12.64 21.64
N PHE A 100 -14.48 11.68 21.65
CA PHE A 100 -15.85 11.90 22.12
C PHE A 100 -15.89 12.31 23.61
N MET A 101 -15.01 11.74 24.44
CA MET A 101 -14.90 12.12 25.85
C MET A 101 -14.42 13.56 26.04
N LEU A 102 -13.52 14.05 25.17
CA LEU A 102 -13.15 15.47 25.16
C LEU A 102 -14.33 16.37 24.80
N PHE A 103 -15.14 15.97 23.82
CA PHE A 103 -16.38 16.67 23.49
C PHE A 103 -17.32 16.75 24.70
N LEU A 104 -17.62 15.60 25.33
CA LEU A 104 -18.50 15.56 26.50
C LEU A 104 -17.97 16.41 27.66
N GLY A 105 -16.67 16.33 27.94
CA GLY A 105 -16.02 17.14 28.98
C GLY A 105 -16.12 18.64 28.70
N ALA A 106 -15.79 19.06 27.48
CA ALA A 106 -15.88 20.47 27.09
C ALA A 106 -17.33 20.99 27.11
N SER A 107 -18.29 20.21 26.63
CA SER A 107 -19.72 20.55 26.67
C SER A 107 -20.27 20.62 28.09
N PHE A 108 -19.85 19.72 28.98
CA PHE A 108 -20.21 19.77 30.40
C PHE A 108 -19.68 21.04 31.05
N LEU A 109 -18.40 21.37 30.82
CA LEU A 109 -17.79 22.59 31.36
C LEU A 109 -18.48 23.86 30.84
N LEU A 110 -18.85 23.91 29.55
CA LEU A 110 -19.62 25.01 28.97
C LEU A 110 -21.01 25.18 29.62
N GLY A 111 -21.61 24.10 30.12
CA GLY A 111 -22.89 24.15 30.82
C GLY A 111 -22.82 24.77 32.22
N ILE A 112 -21.63 24.86 32.82
CA ILE A 112 -21.44 25.35 34.19
C ILE A 112 -20.70 26.70 34.26
N VAL A 113 -20.01 27.12 33.19
CA VAL A 113 -19.34 28.44 33.13
C VAL A 113 -20.24 29.51 32.52
N ASP A 114 -20.04 30.77 32.90
CA ASP A 114 -20.74 31.89 32.27
C ASP A 114 -20.21 32.13 30.84
N THR A 115 -20.95 31.62 29.87
CA THR A 115 -20.62 31.72 28.44
C THR A 115 -20.82 33.10 27.83
N LYS A 116 -21.37 34.06 28.60
CA LYS A 116 -21.45 35.47 28.19
C LYS A 116 -20.10 36.18 28.22
N GLN A 117 -19.14 35.62 28.95
CA GLN A 117 -17.77 36.13 28.95
C GLN A 117 -17.06 35.71 27.66
N ASP A 118 -16.66 36.69 26.85
CA ASP A 118 -15.88 36.46 25.63
C ASP A 118 -14.37 36.42 25.97
N ASN A 119 -13.97 35.37 26.68
CA ASN A 119 -12.58 35.15 27.08
C ASN A 119 -12.00 33.89 26.38
N ALA A 120 -10.67 33.80 26.39
CA ALA A 120 -9.94 32.73 25.72
C ALA A 120 -10.32 31.32 26.23
N TRP A 121 -10.72 31.18 27.49
CA TRP A 121 -11.14 29.90 28.08
C TRP A 121 -12.46 29.41 27.50
N VAL A 122 -13.48 30.27 27.47
CA VAL A 122 -14.79 29.94 26.87
C VAL A 122 -14.63 29.65 25.38
N TYR A 123 -13.80 30.43 24.68
CA TYR A 123 -13.48 30.17 23.27
C TYR A 123 -12.81 28.80 23.06
N GLY A 124 -11.78 28.47 23.87
CA GLY A 124 -11.10 27.19 23.81
C GLY A 124 -12.02 26.00 24.08
N LEU A 125 -12.94 26.11 25.05
CA LEU A 125 -13.94 25.08 25.32
C LEU A 125 -14.93 24.90 24.14
N LYS A 126 -15.39 26.00 23.53
CA LYS A 126 -16.27 25.94 22.34
C LYS A 126 -15.58 25.23 21.18
N ILE A 127 -14.32 25.57 20.89
CA ILE A 127 -13.54 24.88 19.86
C ILE A 127 -13.34 23.41 20.23
N THR A 128 -12.98 23.11 21.49
CA THR A 128 -12.73 21.73 21.93
C THR A 128 -13.97 20.87 21.73
N ALA A 129 -15.15 21.35 22.13
CA ALA A 129 -16.40 20.64 21.92
C ALA A 129 -16.69 20.43 20.43
N PHE A 130 -16.67 21.51 19.63
CA PHE A 130 -16.99 21.43 18.21
C PHE A 130 -16.00 20.54 17.43
N ALA A 131 -14.70 20.77 17.61
CA ALA A 131 -13.65 20.06 16.89
C ALA A 131 -13.66 18.57 17.23
N ASN A 132 -13.78 18.20 18.51
CA ASN A 132 -13.77 16.79 18.90
C ASN A 132 -15.03 16.05 18.46
N LEU A 133 -16.20 16.69 18.48
CA LEU A 133 -17.42 16.08 17.93
C LEU A 133 -17.28 15.88 16.42
N PHE A 134 -16.83 16.92 15.70
CA PHE A 134 -16.61 16.87 14.26
C PHE A 134 -15.60 15.76 13.88
N TRP A 135 -14.42 15.73 14.52
CA TRP A 135 -13.39 14.72 14.27
C TRP A 135 -13.85 13.31 14.64
N THR A 136 -14.64 13.15 15.70
CA THR A 136 -15.21 11.85 16.07
C THR A 136 -16.18 11.36 15.01
N ILE A 137 -17.12 12.21 14.56
CA ILE A 137 -18.07 11.85 13.50
C ILE A 137 -17.34 11.51 12.21
N LEU A 138 -16.38 12.34 11.81
CA LEU A 138 -15.59 12.12 10.60
C LEU A 138 -14.84 10.78 10.70
N ASN A 139 -14.13 10.52 11.81
CA ASN A 139 -13.40 9.28 11.99
C ASN A 139 -14.30 8.05 12.05
N LEU A 140 -15.55 8.16 12.50
CA LEU A 140 -16.49 7.05 12.54
C LEU A 140 -17.23 6.80 11.21
N LEU A 141 -16.99 7.61 10.17
CA LEU A 141 -17.51 7.32 8.85
C LEU A 141 -16.98 5.97 8.32
N PRO A 142 -17.82 5.17 7.63
CA PRO A 142 -17.43 3.88 7.08
C PRO A 142 -16.60 4.05 5.80
N VAL A 143 -15.50 4.80 5.86
CA VAL A 143 -14.59 5.09 4.74
C VAL A 143 -13.17 4.78 5.19
N TYR A 144 -12.49 3.86 4.50
CA TYR A 144 -11.10 3.53 4.79
C TYR A 144 -10.19 4.65 4.24
N PRO A 145 -9.11 5.06 4.94
CA PRO A 145 -8.51 4.53 6.17
C PRO A 145 -9.02 5.14 7.49
N LEU A 146 -10.19 5.78 7.54
CA LEU A 146 -10.77 6.29 8.78
C LEU A 146 -11.13 5.12 9.72
N ASP A 147 -11.19 5.39 11.01
CA ASP A 147 -11.41 4.36 12.04
C ASP A 147 -12.73 3.63 11.88
N GLY A 148 -13.80 4.32 11.48
CA GLY A 148 -15.11 3.73 11.18
C GLY A 148 -15.04 2.76 10.00
N GLY A 149 -14.24 3.07 8.98
CA GLY A 149 -13.96 2.16 7.88
C GLY A 149 -13.21 0.90 8.35
N LYS A 150 -12.21 1.06 9.23
CA LYS A 150 -11.48 -0.08 9.83
C LYS A 150 -12.38 -0.93 10.72
N LEU A 151 -13.19 -0.29 11.59
CA LEU A 151 -14.14 -0.96 12.48
C LEU A 151 -15.19 -1.73 11.66
N PHE A 152 -15.71 -1.12 10.60
CA PHE A 152 -16.65 -1.78 9.69
C PHE A 152 -16.01 -2.98 9.00
N SER A 153 -14.76 -2.85 8.55
CA SER A 153 -14.01 -3.94 7.95
C SER A 153 -13.81 -5.12 8.91
N LEU A 154 -13.40 -4.85 10.15
CA LEU A 154 -13.23 -5.88 11.18
C LEU A 154 -14.55 -6.54 11.58
N LEU A 155 -15.64 -5.77 11.64
CA LEU A 155 -16.97 -6.31 11.92
C LEU A 155 -17.40 -7.28 10.81
N MET A 156 -17.24 -6.86 9.55
CA MET A 156 -17.58 -7.70 8.40
C MET A 156 -16.65 -8.93 8.32
N GLU A 157 -15.38 -8.78 8.65
CA GLU A 157 -14.44 -9.91 8.77
C GLU A 157 -14.87 -10.90 9.84
N GLY A 158 -15.27 -10.42 11.02
CA GLY A 158 -15.75 -11.29 12.09
C GLY A 158 -17.03 -12.06 11.74
N LEU A 159 -17.90 -11.47 10.91
CA LEU A 159 -19.19 -12.07 10.52
C LEU A 159 -19.09 -12.98 9.29
N PHE A 160 -18.29 -12.60 8.30
CA PHE A 160 -18.26 -13.25 6.97
C PHE A 160 -16.85 -13.66 6.53
N GLY A 161 -15.87 -13.60 7.43
CA GLY A 161 -14.47 -13.89 7.13
C GLY A 161 -13.87 -12.92 6.12
N LEU A 162 -12.88 -13.41 5.38
CA LEU A 162 -12.16 -12.64 4.35
C LEU A 162 -13.09 -11.97 3.32
N LYS A 163 -14.19 -12.63 2.95
CA LYS A 163 -15.18 -12.07 2.00
C LYS A 163 -15.83 -10.81 2.57
N GLY A 164 -16.15 -10.81 3.86
CA GLY A 164 -16.68 -9.65 4.56
C GLY A 164 -15.73 -8.46 4.54
N MET A 165 -14.45 -8.70 4.82
CA MET A 165 -13.41 -7.67 4.73
C MET A 165 -13.37 -7.03 3.32
N LYS A 166 -13.36 -7.85 2.26
CA LYS A 166 -13.34 -7.37 0.86
C LYS A 166 -14.58 -6.54 0.54
N ILE A 167 -15.76 -6.95 1.00
CA ILE A 167 -17.02 -6.19 0.83
C ILE A 167 -16.95 -4.87 1.59
N ALA A 168 -16.42 -4.86 2.81
CA ALA A 168 -16.30 -3.63 3.60
C ALA A 168 -15.37 -2.59 2.97
N LEU A 169 -14.24 -3.03 2.40
CA LEU A 169 -13.31 -2.16 1.68
C LEU A 169 -13.95 -1.61 0.39
N PHE A 170 -14.71 -2.45 -0.34
CA PHE A 170 -15.47 -1.99 -1.51
C PHE A 170 -16.53 -0.95 -1.13
N LEU A 171 -17.33 -1.22 -0.09
CA LEU A 171 -18.33 -0.28 0.40
C LEU A 171 -17.69 1.02 0.92
N SER A 172 -16.52 0.94 1.54
CA SER A 172 -15.75 2.11 1.97
C SER A 172 -15.39 3.03 0.80
N MET A 173 -14.97 2.46 -0.32
CA MET A 173 -14.72 3.19 -1.56
C MET A 173 -16.02 3.84 -2.09
N VAL A 174 -17.13 3.10 -2.09
CA VAL A 174 -18.44 3.64 -2.54
C VAL A 174 -18.89 4.80 -1.65
N PHE A 175 -18.84 4.65 -0.33
CA PHE A 175 -19.20 5.73 0.61
C PHE A 175 -18.29 6.94 0.45
N GLY A 176 -16.97 6.74 0.31
CA GLY A 176 -16.02 7.82 0.03
C GLY A 176 -16.40 8.60 -1.23
N ALA A 177 -16.71 7.90 -2.31
CA ALA A 177 -17.08 8.51 -3.59
C ALA A 177 -18.39 9.30 -3.51
N LEU A 178 -19.42 8.74 -2.85
CA LEU A 178 -20.71 9.40 -2.65
C LEU A 178 -20.58 10.66 -1.80
N ILE A 179 -19.82 10.60 -0.70
CA ILE A 179 -19.58 11.76 0.16
C ILE A 179 -18.76 12.83 -0.57
N GLY A 180 -17.72 12.43 -1.31
CA GLY A 180 -16.93 13.33 -2.15
C GLY A 180 -17.78 14.04 -3.20
N ALA A 181 -18.63 13.30 -3.91
CA ALA A 181 -19.57 13.86 -4.89
C ALA A 181 -20.56 14.85 -4.24
N ALA A 182 -21.08 14.52 -3.06
CA ALA A 182 -21.96 15.43 -2.31
C ALA A 182 -21.26 16.75 -1.95
N PHE A 183 -20.00 16.70 -1.50
CA PHE A 183 -19.22 17.91 -1.21
C PHE A 183 -18.96 18.75 -2.46
N PHE A 184 -18.65 18.14 -3.61
CA PHE A 184 -18.51 18.88 -4.87
C PHE A 184 -19.82 19.53 -5.30
N PHE A 185 -20.95 18.85 -5.14
CA PHE A 185 -22.27 19.42 -5.44
C PHE A 185 -22.57 20.64 -4.56
N MET A 186 -22.18 20.59 -3.28
CA MET A 186 -22.27 21.71 -2.33
C MET A 186 -21.20 22.79 -2.53
N ARG A 187 -20.39 22.71 -3.60
CA ARG A 187 -19.26 23.62 -3.91
C ARG A 187 -18.15 23.62 -2.85
N GLN A 188 -18.07 22.60 -2.01
CA GLN A 188 -17.02 22.42 -1.01
C GLN A 188 -15.85 21.65 -1.63
N ILE A 189 -15.10 22.33 -2.50
CA ILE A 189 -14.04 21.71 -3.33
C ILE A 189 -12.98 21.00 -2.47
N PHE A 190 -12.53 21.65 -1.39
CA PHE A 190 -11.49 21.10 -0.53
C PHE A 190 -11.93 19.80 0.17
N ALA A 191 -13.13 19.78 0.74
CA ALA A 191 -13.69 18.58 1.37
C ALA A 191 -13.93 17.46 0.33
N GLY A 192 -14.46 17.81 -0.85
CA GLY A 192 -14.63 16.86 -1.95
C GLY A 192 -13.31 16.22 -2.39
N ALA A 193 -12.24 17.01 -2.50
CA ALA A 193 -10.91 16.52 -2.85
C ALA A 193 -10.33 15.55 -1.80
N ILE A 194 -10.51 15.84 -0.51
CA ILE A 194 -10.10 14.93 0.58
C ILE A 194 -10.83 13.59 0.44
N PHE A 195 -12.15 13.61 0.25
CA PHE A 195 -12.92 12.37 0.13
C PHE A 195 -12.60 11.59 -1.16
N MET A 196 -12.22 12.26 -2.25
CA MET A 196 -11.67 11.59 -3.44
C MET A 196 -10.33 10.92 -3.16
N MET A 197 -9.44 11.56 -2.40
CA MET A 197 -8.19 10.96 -1.96
C MET A 197 -8.44 9.72 -1.08
N LEU A 198 -9.37 9.81 -0.10
CA LEU A 198 -9.76 8.67 0.74
C LEU A 198 -10.40 7.54 -0.09
N THR A 199 -11.18 7.89 -1.12
CA THR A 199 -11.75 6.92 -2.07
C THR A 199 -10.65 6.17 -2.81
N PHE A 200 -9.63 6.87 -3.29
CA PHE A 200 -8.49 6.25 -3.97
C PHE A 200 -7.71 5.34 -3.02
N GLU A 201 -7.50 5.73 -1.77
CA GLU A 201 -6.88 4.88 -0.75
C GLU A 201 -7.73 3.63 -0.44
N SER A 202 -9.05 3.78 -0.34
CA SER A 202 -9.98 2.65 -0.21
C SER A 202 -9.89 1.70 -1.41
N TYR A 203 -9.84 2.23 -2.63
CA TYR A 203 -9.68 1.45 -3.87
C TYR A 203 -8.36 0.67 -3.86
N ARG A 204 -7.25 1.33 -3.53
CA ARG A 204 -5.92 0.72 -3.47
C ARG A 204 -5.90 -0.41 -2.44
N ASN A 205 -6.46 -0.18 -1.25
CA ASN A 205 -6.57 -1.21 -0.22
C ASN A 205 -7.44 -2.37 -0.65
N TRP A 206 -8.62 -2.11 -1.22
CA TRP A 206 -9.50 -3.16 -1.75
C TRP A 206 -8.78 -4.00 -2.81
N LYS A 207 -8.12 -3.36 -3.78
CA LYS A 207 -7.35 -4.03 -4.84
C LYS A 207 -6.25 -4.92 -4.27
N ASN A 208 -5.50 -4.45 -3.29
CA ASN A 208 -4.43 -5.22 -2.65
C ASN A 208 -4.96 -6.47 -1.90
N HIS A 209 -6.20 -6.44 -1.41
CA HIS A 209 -6.80 -7.58 -0.72
C HIS A 209 -7.56 -8.53 -1.66
N LEU A 210 -7.73 -8.20 -2.96
CA LEU A 210 -8.45 -9.06 -3.90
C LEU A 210 -7.76 -10.43 -4.06
N SER A 211 -6.44 -10.44 -4.15
CA SER A 211 -5.62 -11.66 -4.28
C SER A 211 -5.43 -12.42 -2.96
N MET A 212 -5.80 -11.82 -1.82
CA MET A 212 -5.65 -12.45 -0.52
C MET A 212 -6.57 -13.67 -0.38
N THR A 213 -6.08 -14.72 0.27
CA THR A 213 -6.81 -15.93 0.65
C THR A 213 -6.91 -16.06 2.18
N GLU A 214 -7.66 -17.04 2.68
CA GLU A 214 -7.73 -17.29 4.13
C GLU A 214 -6.39 -17.80 4.68
N GLN A 215 -5.65 -18.56 3.87
CA GLN A 215 -4.31 -19.04 4.21
C GLN A 215 -3.32 -17.89 4.40
N ASP A 216 -3.47 -16.78 3.67
CA ASP A 216 -2.65 -15.58 3.87
C ASP A 216 -2.86 -14.95 5.26
N GLN A 217 -3.96 -15.27 5.97
CA GLN A 217 -4.21 -14.79 7.32
C GLN A 217 -3.63 -15.68 8.43
N ASP A 218 -3.16 -16.88 8.07
CA ASP A 218 -2.61 -17.89 8.99
C ASP A 218 -1.26 -17.44 9.55
N GLU A 219 -1.15 -17.43 10.88
CA GLU A 219 0.03 -16.93 11.59
C GLU A 219 1.25 -17.86 11.41
N ASP A 220 1.05 -19.17 11.26
CA ASP A 220 2.12 -20.13 11.05
C ASP A 220 2.71 -19.97 9.64
N ILE A 221 1.86 -19.77 8.64
CA ILE A 221 2.30 -19.51 7.25
C ILE A 221 3.08 -18.20 7.17
N GLN A 222 2.57 -17.13 7.80
CA GLN A 222 3.25 -15.84 7.81
C GLN A 222 4.59 -15.88 8.54
N THR A 223 4.66 -16.61 9.67
CA THR A 223 5.91 -16.80 10.42
C THR A 223 6.92 -17.60 9.61
N LEU A 224 6.46 -18.66 8.93
CA LEU A 224 7.30 -19.48 8.05
C LEU A 224 7.81 -18.68 6.85
N LEU A 225 6.95 -17.87 6.22
CA LEU A 225 7.33 -17.00 5.10
C LEU A 225 8.41 -16.00 5.53
N LYS A 226 8.20 -15.32 6.66
CA LYS A 226 9.19 -14.38 7.21
C LYS A 226 10.53 -15.04 7.55
N SER A 227 10.48 -16.26 8.10
CA SER A 227 11.70 -17.06 8.34
C SER A 227 12.42 -17.38 7.02
N ALA A 228 11.68 -17.78 5.99
CA ALA A 228 12.24 -18.12 4.67
C ALA A 228 12.92 -16.90 4.02
N GLU A 229 12.28 -15.74 4.07
CA GLU A 229 12.85 -14.47 3.61
C GLU A 229 14.13 -14.11 4.38
N GLN A 230 14.13 -14.31 5.70
CA GLN A 230 15.32 -14.09 6.52
C GLN A 230 16.47 -15.02 6.09
N GLN A 231 16.22 -16.31 5.87
CA GLN A 231 17.24 -17.25 5.40
C GLN A 231 17.79 -16.84 4.02
N ALA A 232 16.92 -16.41 3.10
CA ALA A 232 17.33 -15.92 1.79
C ALA A 232 18.21 -14.67 1.91
N SER A 233 17.84 -13.73 2.80
CA SER A 233 18.62 -12.50 3.04
C SER A 233 20.01 -12.77 3.63
N LEU A 234 20.15 -13.86 4.39
CA LEU A 234 21.43 -14.33 4.95
C LEU A 234 22.27 -15.12 3.94
N GLY A 235 21.75 -15.40 2.75
CA GLY A 235 22.42 -16.22 1.72
C GLY A 235 22.31 -17.73 1.96
N ASN A 236 21.51 -18.18 2.94
CA ASN A 236 21.30 -19.59 3.24
C ASN A 236 20.26 -20.20 2.28
N PHE A 237 20.61 -20.26 0.99
CA PHE A 237 19.66 -20.57 -0.08
C PHE A 237 19.03 -21.96 0.01
N ASP A 238 19.75 -22.99 0.46
CA ASP A 238 19.20 -24.35 0.56
C ASP A 238 18.07 -24.44 1.60
N GLU A 239 18.25 -23.81 2.76
CA GLU A 239 17.22 -23.75 3.80
C GLU A 239 16.08 -22.82 3.39
N ALA A 240 16.39 -21.70 2.74
CA ALA A 240 15.37 -20.79 2.20
C ALA A 240 14.47 -21.49 1.18
N ILE A 241 15.03 -22.24 0.23
CA ILE A 241 14.27 -23.02 -0.76
C ILE A 241 13.33 -24.00 -0.05
N LYS A 242 13.84 -24.75 0.93
CA LYS A 242 13.02 -25.71 1.69
C LYS A 242 11.86 -25.01 2.40
N GLN A 243 12.12 -23.89 3.06
CA GLN A 243 11.09 -23.14 3.77
C GLN A 243 10.06 -22.52 2.82
N PHE A 244 10.48 -21.92 1.70
CA PHE A 244 9.55 -21.41 0.69
C PHE A 244 8.71 -22.51 0.04
N THR A 245 9.27 -23.70 -0.19
CA THR A 245 8.48 -24.86 -0.65
C THR A 245 7.41 -25.23 0.37
N ASN A 246 7.76 -25.26 1.67
CA ASN A 246 6.77 -25.52 2.73
C ASN A 246 5.68 -24.43 2.79
N VAL A 247 6.04 -23.14 2.62
CA VAL A 247 5.06 -22.05 2.51
C VAL A 247 4.13 -22.29 1.33
N ARG A 248 4.69 -22.66 0.17
CA ARG A 248 3.92 -22.92 -1.05
C ARG A 248 2.92 -24.06 -0.86
N GLU A 249 3.34 -25.15 -0.22
CA GLU A 249 2.48 -26.31 0.06
C GLU A 249 1.38 -26.00 1.09
N ALA A 250 1.69 -25.17 2.10
CA ALA A 250 0.74 -24.76 3.11
C ALA A 250 -0.29 -23.75 2.57
N ALA A 251 0.19 -22.72 1.86
CA ALA A 251 -0.65 -21.65 1.34
C ALA A 251 -1.54 -22.10 0.17
N ARG A 252 -0.99 -22.91 -0.75
CA ARG A 252 -1.62 -23.43 -1.99
C ARG A 252 -2.07 -22.39 -3.02
N SER A 253 -2.48 -21.20 -2.59
CA SER A 253 -2.86 -20.06 -3.41
C SER A 253 -2.81 -18.77 -2.56
N GLY A 254 -3.03 -17.62 -3.19
CA GLY A 254 -2.99 -16.33 -2.51
C GLY A 254 -1.61 -15.68 -2.53
N ILE A 255 -1.45 -14.65 -1.71
CA ILE A 255 -0.27 -13.78 -1.69
C ILE A 255 0.96 -14.57 -1.27
N ALA A 256 0.91 -15.29 -0.15
CA ALA A 256 2.04 -16.07 0.36
C ALA A 256 2.48 -17.14 -0.64
N TYR A 257 1.54 -17.74 -1.39
CA TYR A 257 1.85 -18.68 -2.46
C TYR A 257 2.61 -18.01 -3.61
N VAL A 258 2.12 -16.85 -4.08
CA VAL A 258 2.77 -16.09 -5.16
C VAL A 258 4.17 -15.65 -4.72
N THR A 259 4.30 -15.07 -3.53
CA THR A 259 5.57 -14.63 -2.96
C THR A 259 6.57 -15.78 -2.84
N ALA A 260 6.14 -16.95 -2.35
CA ALA A 260 7.02 -18.11 -2.27
C ALA A 260 7.53 -18.56 -3.66
N ASN A 261 6.67 -18.55 -4.68
CA ASN A 261 7.08 -18.87 -6.06
C ASN A 261 8.07 -17.84 -6.63
N GLU A 262 7.86 -16.55 -6.36
CA GLU A 262 8.77 -15.49 -6.80
C GLU A 262 10.16 -15.63 -6.19
N TYR A 263 10.26 -15.86 -4.88
CA TYR A 263 11.55 -16.09 -4.22
C TYR A 263 12.23 -17.38 -4.69
N LEU A 264 11.49 -18.48 -4.80
CA LEU A 264 12.03 -19.74 -5.32
C LEU A 264 12.61 -19.54 -6.73
N ALA A 265 11.87 -18.90 -7.62
CA ALA A 265 12.34 -18.62 -8.96
C ALA A 265 13.55 -17.69 -8.99
N GLY A 266 13.56 -16.64 -8.15
CA GLY A 266 14.69 -15.73 -8.03
C GLY A 266 15.98 -16.44 -7.59
N ILE A 267 15.90 -17.27 -6.54
CA ILE A 267 17.04 -18.05 -6.04
C ILE A 267 17.53 -19.05 -7.10
N LEU A 268 16.62 -19.79 -7.73
CA LEU A 268 16.96 -20.79 -8.73
C LEU A 268 17.55 -20.16 -10.00
N ASN A 269 17.07 -18.98 -10.40
CA ASN A 269 17.64 -18.19 -11.49
C ASN A 269 19.10 -17.81 -11.19
N GLN A 270 19.41 -17.37 -9.97
CA GLN A 270 20.79 -17.08 -9.54
C GLN A 270 21.69 -18.33 -9.57
N GLN A 271 21.12 -19.50 -9.29
CA GLN A 271 21.82 -20.79 -9.37
C GLN A 271 21.94 -21.34 -10.81
N GLY A 272 21.44 -20.62 -11.83
CA GLY A 272 21.45 -21.07 -13.23
C GLY A 272 20.41 -22.15 -13.57
N LYS A 273 19.49 -22.46 -12.64
CA LYS A 273 18.41 -23.45 -12.82
C LYS A 273 17.19 -22.83 -13.50
N TYR A 274 17.38 -22.33 -14.72
CA TYR A 274 16.37 -21.52 -15.43
C TYR A 274 15.04 -22.26 -15.67
N LYS A 275 15.08 -23.56 -15.97
CA LYS A 275 13.88 -24.36 -16.24
C LYS A 275 12.98 -24.52 -15.01
N GLU A 276 13.59 -24.72 -13.84
CA GLU A 276 12.85 -24.82 -12.57
C GLU A 276 12.29 -23.45 -12.19
N ALA A 277 13.09 -22.38 -12.29
CA ALA A 277 12.66 -21.02 -12.04
C ALA A 277 11.48 -20.60 -12.93
N TYR A 278 11.54 -20.91 -14.23
CA TYR A 278 10.46 -20.66 -15.18
C TYR A 278 9.18 -21.36 -14.75
N THR A 279 9.29 -22.63 -14.31
CA THR A 279 8.13 -23.43 -13.90
C THR A 279 7.38 -22.78 -12.74
N TYR A 280 8.11 -22.32 -11.71
CA TYR A 280 7.50 -21.65 -10.55
C TYR A 280 6.76 -20.37 -10.91
N LEU A 281 7.38 -19.47 -11.68
CA LEU A 281 6.71 -18.22 -12.08
C LEU A 281 5.54 -18.45 -13.05
N LYS A 282 5.64 -19.47 -13.92
CA LYS A 282 4.57 -19.78 -14.89
C LYS A 282 3.26 -20.16 -14.21
N GLU A 283 3.32 -20.87 -13.09
CA GLU A 283 2.14 -21.26 -12.31
C GLU A 283 1.37 -20.05 -11.74
N VAL A 284 2.08 -18.97 -11.42
CA VAL A 284 1.51 -17.77 -10.77
C VAL A 284 1.43 -16.55 -11.70
N LYS A 285 1.65 -16.73 -13.01
CA LYS A 285 1.80 -15.66 -14.01
C LYS A 285 0.72 -14.56 -13.99
N ASP A 286 -0.50 -14.88 -13.59
CA ASP A 286 -1.64 -13.95 -13.61
C ASP A 286 -1.66 -13.00 -12.40
N HIS A 287 -0.81 -13.26 -11.40
CA HIS A 287 -0.73 -12.51 -10.14
C HIS A 287 0.65 -11.87 -9.90
N LEU A 288 1.58 -12.01 -10.86
CA LEU A 288 2.93 -11.46 -10.77
C LEU A 288 2.94 -9.94 -10.92
N SER A 289 3.91 -9.28 -10.24
CA SER A 289 4.24 -7.88 -10.52
C SER A 289 4.86 -7.71 -11.92
N ASP A 290 4.95 -6.48 -12.41
CA ASP A 290 5.59 -6.21 -13.70
C ASP A 290 7.07 -6.64 -13.71
N GLU A 291 7.79 -6.45 -12.60
CA GLU A 291 9.18 -6.91 -12.46
C GLU A 291 9.29 -8.45 -12.50
N ALA A 292 8.37 -9.15 -11.82
CA ALA A 292 8.35 -10.61 -11.84
C ALA A 292 7.92 -11.16 -13.21
N LEU A 293 7.04 -10.46 -13.94
CA LEU A 293 6.72 -10.78 -15.33
C LEU A 293 7.93 -10.62 -16.26
N GLN A 294 8.75 -9.57 -16.09
CA GLN A 294 10.00 -9.42 -16.85
C GLN A 294 10.99 -10.55 -16.55
N LEU A 295 11.09 -11.00 -15.30
CA LEU A 295 11.87 -12.19 -14.96
C LEU A 295 11.30 -13.44 -15.66
N LEU A 296 9.99 -13.64 -15.62
CA LEU A 296 9.33 -14.76 -16.31
C LEU A 296 9.56 -14.73 -17.83
N GLN A 297 9.53 -13.55 -18.47
CA GLN A 297 9.83 -13.40 -19.90
C GLN A 297 11.27 -13.79 -20.22
N ARG A 298 12.24 -13.31 -19.43
CA ARG A 298 13.66 -13.67 -19.57
C ARG A 298 13.88 -15.17 -19.42
N LEU A 299 13.26 -15.76 -18.40
CA LEU A 299 13.34 -17.21 -18.16
C LEU A 299 12.71 -17.99 -19.31
N ALA A 300 11.55 -17.58 -19.83
CA ALA A 300 10.91 -18.20 -20.98
C ALA A 300 11.84 -18.21 -22.21
N PHE A 301 12.50 -17.08 -22.48
CA PHE A 301 13.47 -16.98 -23.55
C PHE A 301 14.68 -17.91 -23.33
N GLN A 302 15.28 -17.89 -22.14
CA GLN A 302 16.42 -18.75 -21.79
C GLN A 302 16.10 -20.25 -21.84
N THR A 303 14.85 -20.63 -21.56
CA THR A 303 14.41 -22.03 -21.64
C THR A 303 13.95 -22.46 -23.03
N GLY A 304 14.00 -21.56 -24.03
CA GLY A 304 13.57 -21.84 -25.41
C GLY A 304 12.06 -21.78 -25.65
N GLU A 305 11.27 -21.28 -24.68
CA GLU A 305 9.82 -21.10 -24.78
C GLU A 305 9.49 -19.79 -25.53
N LEU A 306 10.01 -19.65 -26.75
CA LEU A 306 10.05 -18.39 -27.51
C LEU A 306 8.67 -17.75 -27.71
N ARG A 307 7.65 -18.57 -28.03
CA ARG A 307 6.27 -18.06 -28.19
C ARG A 307 5.71 -17.50 -26.90
N GLN A 308 6.04 -18.09 -25.75
CA GLN A 308 5.61 -17.57 -24.45
C GLN A 308 6.36 -16.29 -24.10
N ALA A 309 7.66 -16.21 -24.40
CA ALA A 309 8.44 -14.99 -24.23
C ALA A 309 7.82 -13.81 -25.01
N ILE A 310 7.38 -14.05 -26.26
CA ILE A 310 6.69 -13.04 -27.08
C ILE A 310 5.37 -12.58 -26.45
N VAL A 311 4.52 -13.52 -26.04
CA VAL A 311 3.21 -13.20 -25.42
C VAL A 311 3.38 -12.39 -24.15
N LEU A 312 4.34 -12.78 -23.30
CA LEU A 312 4.67 -12.05 -22.08
C LEU A 312 5.23 -10.66 -22.39
N GLY A 313 6.16 -10.57 -23.34
CA GLY A 313 6.75 -9.29 -23.74
C GLY A 313 5.73 -8.30 -24.27
N ASN A 314 4.76 -8.76 -25.07
CA ASN A 314 3.68 -7.89 -25.56
C ASN A 314 2.87 -7.29 -24.41
N LYS A 315 2.53 -8.12 -23.41
CA LYS A 315 1.78 -7.68 -22.22
C LYS A 315 2.60 -6.70 -21.38
N ILE A 316 3.87 -7.02 -21.13
CA ILE A 316 4.78 -6.17 -20.35
C ILE A 316 4.95 -4.82 -21.05
N TYR A 317 5.19 -4.83 -22.36
CA TYR A 317 5.46 -3.61 -23.12
C TYR A 317 4.25 -2.66 -23.20
N GLN A 318 3.03 -3.20 -23.21
CA GLN A 318 1.80 -2.38 -23.13
C GLN A 318 1.66 -1.64 -21.80
N ASN A 319 2.11 -2.25 -20.70
CA ASN A 319 2.02 -1.67 -19.37
C ASN A 319 3.21 -0.75 -19.06
N THR A 320 4.41 -1.27 -19.32
CA THR A 320 5.70 -0.67 -18.96
C THR A 320 6.67 -0.87 -20.12
N PRO A 321 6.67 0.05 -21.12
CA PRO A 321 7.59 0.01 -22.25
C PRO A 321 9.05 0.02 -21.77
N THR A 322 9.81 -1.00 -22.17
CA THR A 322 11.22 -1.17 -21.81
C THR A 322 11.98 -1.79 -22.97
N PHE A 323 13.19 -1.30 -23.22
CA PHE A 323 14.04 -1.86 -24.29
C PHE A 323 14.38 -3.33 -24.03
N GLU A 324 14.48 -3.76 -22.76
CA GLU A 324 14.81 -5.15 -22.40
C GLU A 324 13.72 -6.12 -22.87
N SER A 325 12.46 -5.81 -22.59
CA SER A 325 11.32 -6.62 -23.02
C SER A 325 11.19 -6.63 -24.54
N ALA A 326 11.32 -5.46 -25.18
CA ALA A 326 11.29 -5.34 -26.64
C ALA A 326 12.42 -6.13 -27.30
N LEU A 327 13.62 -6.11 -26.73
CA LEU A 327 14.77 -6.85 -27.25
C LEU A 327 14.57 -8.37 -27.14
N ILE A 328 14.03 -8.87 -26.03
CA ILE A 328 13.70 -10.30 -25.89
C ILE A 328 12.66 -10.72 -26.92
N ASN A 329 11.67 -9.87 -27.22
CA ASN A 329 10.71 -10.13 -28.29
C ASN A 329 11.40 -10.16 -29.66
N ALA A 330 12.30 -9.21 -29.94
CA ALA A 330 13.07 -9.19 -31.19
C ALA A 330 13.90 -10.48 -31.37
N PHE A 331 14.63 -10.89 -30.33
CA PHE A 331 15.37 -12.16 -30.34
C PHE A 331 14.45 -13.37 -30.54
N SER A 332 13.31 -13.40 -29.85
CA SER A 332 12.37 -14.52 -29.93
C SER A 332 11.77 -14.68 -31.32
N HIS A 333 11.36 -13.57 -31.96
CA HIS A 333 10.86 -13.58 -33.33
C HIS A 333 11.96 -13.97 -34.34
N SER A 334 13.17 -13.45 -34.15
CA SER A 334 14.32 -13.80 -34.98
C SER A 334 14.63 -15.29 -34.94
N LEU A 335 14.70 -15.89 -33.75
CA LEU A 335 14.93 -17.32 -33.57
C LEU A 335 13.81 -18.20 -34.15
N LEU A 336 12.61 -17.66 -34.35
CA LEU A 336 11.51 -18.31 -35.06
C LEU A 336 11.52 -18.08 -36.58
N GLY A 337 12.47 -17.29 -37.11
CA GLY A 337 12.56 -16.91 -38.53
C GLY A 337 11.54 -15.85 -38.95
N GLU A 338 10.96 -15.12 -38.00
CA GLU A 338 9.92 -14.12 -38.24
C GLU A 338 10.57 -12.73 -38.38
N THR A 339 11.15 -12.42 -39.54
CA THR A 339 11.95 -11.19 -39.75
C THR A 339 11.19 -9.90 -39.48
N HIS A 340 10.01 -9.72 -40.09
CA HIS A 340 9.26 -8.47 -40.01
C HIS A 340 8.92 -8.06 -38.55
N PRO A 341 8.35 -8.94 -37.70
CA PRO A 341 8.13 -8.60 -36.30
C PRO A 341 9.43 -8.46 -35.51
N ALA A 342 10.49 -9.23 -35.82
CA ALA A 342 11.78 -9.09 -35.16
C ALA A 342 12.38 -7.68 -35.36
N VAL A 343 12.39 -7.19 -36.59
CA VAL A 343 12.84 -5.83 -36.95
C VAL A 343 11.95 -4.77 -36.30
N GLY A 344 10.63 -4.99 -36.25
CA GLY A 344 9.68 -4.09 -35.57
C GLY A 344 10.01 -3.92 -34.07
N TRP A 345 10.16 -5.03 -33.35
CA TRP A 345 10.49 -5.02 -31.92
C TRP A 345 11.88 -4.44 -31.63
N LEU A 346 12.83 -4.67 -32.52
CA LEU A 346 14.16 -4.11 -32.42
C LEU A 346 14.16 -2.58 -32.57
N ASN A 347 13.35 -2.04 -33.48
CA ASN A 347 13.14 -0.60 -33.57
C ASN A 347 12.51 -0.03 -32.30
N CYS A 348 11.52 -0.72 -31.71
CA CYS A 348 10.97 -0.34 -30.40
C CYS A 348 12.06 -0.31 -29.32
N ALA A 349 12.92 -1.33 -29.25
CA ALA A 349 14.03 -1.36 -28.30
C ALA A 349 15.00 -0.18 -28.49
N ILE A 350 15.34 0.16 -29.75
CA ILE A 350 16.20 1.31 -30.06
C ILE A 350 15.54 2.63 -29.63
N GLN A 351 14.24 2.81 -29.91
CA GLN A 351 13.48 3.98 -29.49
C GLN A 351 13.44 4.13 -27.96
N ASP A 352 13.39 3.01 -27.23
CA ASP A 352 13.39 2.98 -25.77
C ASP A 352 14.80 3.03 -25.14
N GLY A 353 15.82 3.37 -25.93
CA GLY A 353 17.16 3.65 -25.42
C GLY A 353 18.07 2.42 -25.30
N LEU A 354 17.91 1.40 -26.15
CA LEU A 354 18.83 0.25 -26.23
C LEU A 354 20.31 0.70 -26.27
N PRO A 355 21.15 0.29 -25.30
CA PRO A 355 22.56 0.66 -25.31
C PRO A 355 23.33 -0.11 -26.38
N ASN A 356 24.24 0.59 -27.08
CA ASN A 356 25.11 0.04 -28.13
C ASN A 356 24.38 -0.85 -29.16
N PRO A 357 23.37 -0.34 -29.90
CA PRO A 357 22.60 -1.15 -30.85
C PRO A 357 23.46 -1.97 -31.80
N LYS A 358 24.58 -1.41 -32.29
CA LYS A 358 25.55 -2.12 -33.15
C LYS A 358 25.99 -3.47 -32.58
N GLN A 359 26.43 -3.50 -31.33
CA GLN A 359 26.89 -4.73 -30.66
C GLN A 359 25.73 -5.71 -30.46
N VAL A 360 24.51 -5.19 -30.26
CA VAL A 360 23.31 -6.02 -30.10
C VAL A 360 22.92 -6.69 -31.41
N LEU A 361 23.08 -6.00 -32.54
CA LEU A 361 22.79 -6.55 -33.88
C LEU A 361 23.75 -7.67 -34.29
N GLU A 362 24.96 -7.69 -33.73
CA GLU A 362 25.95 -8.72 -34.00
C GLU A 362 25.66 -10.05 -33.28
N LYS A 363 24.73 -10.06 -32.31
CA LYS A 363 24.38 -11.22 -31.51
C LYS A 363 23.84 -12.40 -32.34
N LYS A 364 24.15 -13.61 -31.88
CA LYS A 364 23.83 -14.88 -32.57
C LYS A 364 22.32 -15.13 -32.70
N GLU A 365 21.55 -14.56 -31.79
CA GLU A 365 20.09 -14.58 -31.79
C GLU A 365 19.50 -14.02 -33.10
N PHE A 366 20.25 -13.20 -33.84
CA PHE A 366 19.87 -12.65 -35.15
C PHE A 366 20.40 -13.44 -36.35
N ASP A 367 21.18 -14.50 -36.16
CA ASP A 367 21.70 -15.33 -37.26
C ASP A 367 20.62 -15.84 -38.22
N PRO A 368 19.42 -16.28 -37.76
CA PRO A 368 18.38 -16.77 -38.68
C PRO A 368 17.83 -15.74 -39.66
N ILE A 369 17.90 -14.45 -39.32
CA ILE A 369 17.37 -13.35 -40.14
C ILE A 369 18.48 -12.46 -40.72
N ARG A 370 19.75 -12.83 -40.50
CA ARG A 370 20.90 -11.97 -40.78
C ARG A 370 21.00 -11.56 -42.25
N GLU A 371 20.64 -12.46 -43.17
CA GLU A 371 20.69 -12.22 -44.62
C GLU A 371 19.42 -11.56 -45.17
N ASP A 372 18.41 -11.29 -44.33
CA ASP A 372 17.16 -10.69 -44.77
C ASP A 372 17.37 -9.18 -45.11
N PRO A 373 16.88 -8.70 -46.27
CA PRO A 373 17.03 -7.30 -46.68
C PRO A 373 16.53 -6.29 -45.64
N LEU A 374 15.45 -6.60 -44.92
CA LEU A 374 14.88 -5.71 -43.90
C LEU A 374 15.82 -5.57 -42.69
N PHE A 375 16.48 -6.66 -42.30
CA PHE A 375 17.45 -6.63 -41.21
C PHE A 375 18.75 -5.94 -41.60
N GLN A 376 19.22 -6.17 -42.83
CA GLN A 376 20.39 -5.49 -43.40
C GLN A 376 20.21 -3.96 -43.50
N GLU A 377 19.02 -3.49 -43.88
CA GLU A 377 18.73 -2.06 -43.88
C GLU A 377 18.87 -1.43 -42.48
N LEU A 378 18.45 -2.16 -41.45
CA LEU A 378 18.56 -1.71 -40.06
C LEU A 378 20.01 -1.72 -39.57
N LEU A 379 20.81 -2.73 -39.96
CA LEU A 379 22.26 -2.75 -39.72
C LEU A 379 22.96 -1.52 -40.32
N HIS A 380 22.60 -1.13 -41.54
CA HIS A 380 23.15 0.07 -42.20
C HIS A 380 22.69 1.39 -41.56
N LYS A 381 21.49 1.45 -41.00
CA LYS A 381 20.99 2.63 -40.27
C LYS A 381 21.61 2.77 -38.88
N ALA A 382 21.97 1.65 -38.26
CA ALA A 382 22.58 1.62 -36.95
C ALA A 382 24.10 1.80 -36.98
N SER A 383 24.76 1.60 -38.14
CA SER A 383 26.18 1.88 -38.42
C SER A 383 26.47 3.37 -38.54
#